data_AF-A0A1G0I1Z6-F1
#
_entry.id   AF-A0A1G0I1Z6-F1
#
_cell.length_a   1.000
_cell.length_b   1.000
_cell.length_c   1.000
_cell.angle_alpha   90.00
_cell.angle_beta   90.00
_cell.angle_gamma   90.00
#
_symmetry.space_group_name_H-M   'P 1'
#
loop_
_entity.id
_entity.type
_entity.pdbx_description
1 polymer ?
#
loop_
_entity_poly.entity_id
_entity_poly.type
_entity_poly.pdbx_seq_one_letter_code
_entity_poly.pdbx_strand_id
1 'polypeptide(L)'
;MNALLRIAAWVLAVSLVVLPIAAVLNGWIAGSRWPMRQLVVTGEFRQVSDARVRTAVLPLVQNGFFAVDLGKVRAVLAQLDWVHRVEVRKRWPDRLEVSIIEYKPIARWGAVRMLAENGEIFPAPKGHVSKLPIFDGPDDRAAELMAFHSQAKPLFLSHGLGVTVVRLSARGSWNLTLSDGTEIEVGRGDPQLRLARFARMLPRLETTEPRRLERADLRYTNGFALTWRPIAPASPPVPASQAKS
;
A
#
# COMPACT_ATOMS: atom_id res chain seq x y z
N MET A 1 44.18 57.81 -2.05
CA MET A 1 43.68 56.61 -1.34
C MET A 1 43.70 55.44 -2.31
N ASN A 2 44.57 54.46 -2.07
CA ASN A 2 44.88 53.39 -3.04
C ASN A 2 43.61 52.58 -3.38
N ALA A 3 43.39 52.28 -4.66
CA ALA A 3 42.20 51.53 -5.11
C ALA A 3 42.01 50.21 -4.34
N LEU A 4 43.12 49.56 -3.96
CA LEU A 4 43.15 48.37 -3.10
C LEU A 4 42.50 48.58 -1.72
N LEU A 5 42.73 49.73 -1.09
CA LEU A 5 42.13 50.08 0.21
C LEU A 5 40.61 50.26 0.10
N ARG A 6 40.12 50.82 -1.01
CA ARG A 6 38.68 50.99 -1.26
C ARG A 6 38.02 49.62 -1.49
N ILE A 7 38.63 48.75 -2.29
CA ILE A 7 38.13 47.40 -2.55
C ILE A 7 38.12 46.58 -1.25
N ALA A 8 39.18 46.63 -0.46
CA ALA A 8 39.24 45.95 0.84
C ALA A 8 38.16 46.46 1.81
N ALA A 9 37.91 47.78 1.87
CA ALA A 9 36.85 48.36 2.69
C ALA A 9 35.45 47.91 2.23
N TRP A 10 35.21 47.84 0.92
CA TRP A 10 33.94 47.34 0.37
C TRP A 10 33.74 45.85 0.64
N VAL A 11 34.76 45.01 0.46
CA VAL A 11 34.68 43.57 0.78
C VAL A 11 34.40 43.38 2.28
N LEU A 12 35.09 44.11 3.15
CA LEU A 12 34.88 44.04 4.59
C LEU A 12 33.47 44.47 4.99
N ALA A 13 32.96 45.56 4.41
CA ALA A 13 31.61 46.05 4.65
C ALA A 13 30.55 45.04 4.16
N VAL A 14 30.74 44.44 2.98
CA VAL A 14 29.83 43.40 2.46
C VAL A 14 29.90 42.15 3.33
N SER A 15 31.09 41.67 3.72
CA SER A 15 31.24 40.52 4.61
C SER A 15 30.61 40.74 5.98
N LEU A 16 30.70 41.95 6.55
CA LEU A 16 30.09 42.30 7.83
C LEU A 16 28.55 42.19 7.79
N VAL A 17 27.93 42.39 6.62
CA VAL A 17 26.48 42.25 6.43
C VAL A 17 26.10 40.82 6.03
N VAL A 18 26.85 40.21 5.10
CA VAL A 18 26.51 38.88 4.54
C VAL A 18 26.75 37.75 5.54
N LEU A 19 27.83 37.79 6.32
CA LEU A 19 28.15 36.73 7.30
C LEU A 19 27.08 36.55 8.39
N PRO A 20 26.56 37.60 9.07
CA PRO A 20 25.51 37.42 10.06
C PRO A 20 24.20 36.94 9.43
N ILE A 21 23.85 37.40 8.21
CA ILE A 21 22.67 36.89 7.50
C ILE A 21 22.83 35.39 7.20
N ALA A 22 23.98 34.98 6.64
CA ALA A 22 24.27 33.59 6.37
C ALA A 22 24.29 32.74 7.67
N ALA A 23 24.83 33.27 8.76
CA ALA A 23 24.87 32.59 10.05
C ALA A 23 23.48 32.42 10.69
N VAL A 24 22.55 33.37 10.47
CA VAL A 24 21.14 33.24 10.88
C VAL A 24 20.41 32.22 10.00
N LEU A 25 20.58 32.29 8.68
CA LEU A 25 19.94 31.36 7.73
C LEU A 25 20.42 29.91 7.93
N ASN A 26 21.70 29.71 8.25
CA ASN A 26 22.28 28.39 8.57
C ASN A 26 22.06 27.95 10.03
N GLY A 27 21.40 28.76 10.86
CA GLY A 27 21.08 28.43 12.24
C GLY A 27 22.23 28.49 13.25
N TRP A 28 23.45 28.88 12.84
CA TRP A 28 24.65 28.91 13.70
C TRP A 28 24.53 29.84 14.91
N ILE A 29 23.77 30.93 14.78
CA ILE A 29 23.55 31.93 15.85
C ILE A 29 22.11 31.86 16.38
N ALA A 30 21.20 31.26 15.60
CA ALA A 30 19.76 31.43 15.72
C ALA A 30 19.00 30.17 16.18
N GLY A 31 19.63 28.99 16.16
CA GLY A 31 18.96 27.73 16.50
C GLY A 31 18.32 27.72 17.89
N SER A 32 18.98 28.30 18.89
CA SER A 32 18.48 28.42 20.27
C SER A 32 17.46 29.54 20.47
N ARG A 33 17.48 30.59 19.63
CA ARG A 33 16.57 31.75 19.73
C ARG A 33 15.22 31.50 19.06
N TRP A 34 15.18 30.68 18.02
CA TRP A 34 13.94 30.28 17.33
C TRP A 34 13.83 28.75 17.25
N PRO A 35 13.58 28.07 18.40
CA PRO A 35 13.36 26.64 18.41
C PRO A 35 12.07 26.30 17.66
N MET A 36 12.08 25.19 16.93
CA MET A 36 10.86 24.63 16.34
C MET A 36 10.13 23.83 17.42
N ARG A 37 9.06 24.39 17.98
CA ARG A 37 8.38 23.82 19.15
C ARG A 37 7.17 22.97 18.79
N GLN A 38 6.55 23.26 17.64
CA GLN A 38 5.29 22.64 17.24
C GLN A 38 5.48 21.79 16.00
N LEU A 39 5.22 20.49 16.14
CA LEU A 39 4.98 19.58 15.01
C LEU A 39 3.48 19.37 14.92
N VAL A 40 2.88 19.84 13.83
CA VAL A 40 1.47 19.63 13.53
C VAL A 40 1.40 18.64 12.38
N VAL A 41 0.89 17.45 12.67
CA VAL A 41 0.67 16.41 11.66
C VAL A 41 -0.79 16.48 11.24
N THR A 42 -1.05 16.60 9.95
CA THR A 42 -2.38 16.73 9.35
C THR A 42 -2.62 15.65 8.30
N GLY A 43 -3.87 15.24 8.11
CA GLY A 43 -4.26 14.26 7.10
C GLY A 43 -5.12 13.14 7.68
N GLU A 44 -5.74 12.37 6.79
CA GLU A 44 -6.44 11.13 7.16
C GLU A 44 -5.45 9.97 7.16
N PHE A 45 -4.59 9.88 8.18
CA PHE A 45 -3.66 8.77 8.35
C PHE A 45 -4.11 7.91 9.55
N ARG A 46 -4.25 6.60 9.33
CA ARG A 46 -4.73 5.63 10.34
C ARG A 46 -3.66 4.61 10.73
N GLN A 47 -2.68 4.38 9.85
CA GLN A 47 -1.67 3.35 10.00
C GLN A 47 -0.33 3.91 10.54
N VAL A 48 0.02 5.13 10.15
CA VAL A 48 1.23 5.83 10.58
C VAL A 48 0.94 6.53 11.91
N SER A 49 1.55 6.11 13.02
CA SER A 49 1.32 6.77 14.30
C SER A 49 2.05 8.12 14.41
N ASP A 50 1.43 9.09 15.08
CA ASP A 50 2.04 10.39 15.39
C ASP A 50 3.41 10.26 16.08
N ALA A 51 3.53 9.26 16.96
CA ALA A 51 4.78 8.96 17.64
C ALA A 51 5.90 8.60 16.65
N ARG A 52 5.59 7.78 15.63
CA ARG A 52 6.56 7.37 14.61
C ARG A 52 6.99 8.55 13.73
N VAL A 53 6.04 9.41 13.34
CA VAL A 53 6.33 10.67 12.62
C VAL A 53 7.24 11.56 13.46
N ARG A 54 6.89 11.80 14.73
CA ARG A 54 7.68 12.63 15.64
C ARG A 54 9.10 12.09 15.81
N THR A 55 9.28 10.79 16.06
CA THR A 55 10.60 10.18 16.22
C THR A 55 11.46 10.32 14.97
N ALA A 56 10.86 10.20 13.79
CA ALA A 56 11.57 10.35 12.51
C ALA A 56 12.00 11.81 12.24
N VAL A 57 11.19 12.78 12.65
CA VAL A 57 11.43 14.21 12.40
C VAL A 57 12.35 14.84 13.45
N LEU A 58 12.31 14.36 14.70
CA LEU A 58 12.99 14.98 15.84
C LEU A 58 14.48 15.27 15.60
N PRO A 59 15.30 14.37 15.02
CA PRO A 59 16.72 14.64 14.77
C PRO A 59 16.97 15.78 13.76
N LEU A 60 16.00 16.06 12.88
CA LEU A 60 16.14 17.01 11.78
C LEU A 60 15.74 18.43 12.15
N VAL A 61 15.02 18.60 13.26
CA VAL A 61 14.46 19.90 13.68
C VAL A 61 15.22 20.56 14.84
N GLN A 62 16.23 19.88 15.40
CA GLN A 62 16.98 20.35 16.59
C GLN A 62 17.74 21.66 16.35
N ASN A 63 18.13 21.95 15.11
CA ASN A 63 18.90 23.14 14.75
C ASN A 63 18.04 24.43 14.64
N GLY A 64 16.75 24.36 14.99
CA GLY A 64 15.82 25.51 15.01
C GLY A 64 15.12 25.77 13.67
N PHE A 65 14.14 26.68 13.68
CA PHE A 65 13.17 26.88 12.59
C PHE A 65 13.81 27.15 11.22
N PHE A 66 14.84 28.00 11.15
CA PHE A 66 15.47 28.37 9.88
C PHE A 66 16.35 27.27 9.31
N ALA A 67 17.08 26.54 10.15
CA ALA A 67 18.03 25.52 9.73
C ALA A 67 17.41 24.18 9.30
N VAL A 68 16.12 23.95 9.57
CA VAL A 68 15.45 22.70 9.16
C VAL A 68 15.43 22.58 7.64
N ASP A 69 15.97 21.48 7.12
CA ASP A 69 15.90 21.12 5.70
C ASP A 69 14.61 20.34 5.41
N LEU A 70 13.65 20.99 4.73
CA LEU A 70 12.37 20.37 4.42
C LEU A 70 12.48 19.21 3.42
N GLY A 71 13.50 19.20 2.57
CA GLY A 71 13.77 18.12 1.64
C GLY A 71 14.18 16.85 2.39
N LYS A 72 15.09 17.00 3.37
CA LYS A 72 15.48 15.87 4.25
C LYS A 72 14.33 15.36 5.09
N VAL A 73 13.53 16.24 5.68
CA VAL A 73 12.34 15.85 6.45
C VAL A 73 11.36 15.07 5.58
N ARG A 74 11.07 15.56 4.36
CA ARG A 74 10.21 14.87 3.42
C ARG A 74 10.76 13.49 3.04
N ALA A 75 12.05 13.39 2.75
CA ALA A 75 12.69 12.14 2.36
C ALA A 75 12.63 11.08 3.48
N VAL A 76 12.88 11.47 4.73
CA VAL A 76 12.80 10.54 5.87
C VAL A 76 11.36 10.09 6.11
N LEU A 77 10.39 11.00 6.04
CA LEU A 77 8.98 10.65 6.22
C LEU A 77 8.43 9.77 5.08
N ALA A 78 8.89 9.97 3.84
CA ALA A 78 8.51 9.15 2.70
C ALA A 78 9.01 7.70 2.79
N GLN A 79 9.97 7.40 3.67
CA GLN A 79 10.46 6.04 3.91
C GLN A 79 9.63 5.27 4.95
N LEU A 80 8.69 5.93 5.63
CA LEU A 80 7.81 5.25 6.56
C LEU A 80 6.84 4.33 5.81
N ASP A 81 6.54 3.18 6.42
CA ASP A 81 5.51 2.26 5.91
C ASP A 81 4.18 3.01 5.71
N TRP A 82 3.41 2.60 4.70
CA TRP A 82 2.11 3.17 4.30
C TRP A 82 2.14 4.56 3.70
N VAL A 83 3.24 5.30 3.73
CA VAL A 83 3.29 6.67 3.22
C VAL A 83 3.33 6.68 1.69
N HIS A 84 2.30 7.25 1.08
CA HIS A 84 2.24 7.49 -0.36
C HIS A 84 2.77 8.89 -0.71
N ARG A 85 2.37 9.91 0.05
CA ARG A 85 2.82 11.29 -0.18
C ARG A 85 3.00 12.03 1.12
N VAL A 86 4.05 12.86 1.15
CA VAL A 86 4.34 13.76 2.27
C VAL A 86 4.50 15.18 1.76
N GLU A 87 3.79 16.10 2.37
CA GLU A 87 4.02 17.53 2.20
C GLU A 87 4.50 18.12 3.52
N VAL A 88 5.60 18.88 3.45
CA VAL A 88 6.20 19.49 4.63
C VAL A 88 6.31 20.99 4.37
N ARG A 89 5.77 21.79 5.29
CA ARG A 89 5.83 23.26 5.21
C ARG A 89 6.16 23.87 6.56
N LYS A 90 6.95 24.95 6.51
CA LYS A 90 7.22 25.77 7.68
C LYS A 90 6.10 26.79 7.85
N ARG A 91 5.62 26.95 9.07
CA ARG A 91 4.74 28.04 9.48
C ARG A 91 5.41 28.83 10.58
N TRP A 92 5.75 30.07 10.24
CA TRP A 92 6.28 31.02 11.21
C TRP A 92 5.25 31.26 12.33
N PRO A 93 5.66 31.41 13.60
CA PRO A 93 7.05 31.55 14.07
C PRO A 93 7.83 30.26 14.34
N ASP A 94 7.17 29.16 14.70
CA ASP A 94 7.85 28.00 15.31
C ASP A 94 7.24 26.63 14.95
N ARG A 95 6.42 26.57 13.89
CA ARG A 95 5.64 25.39 13.52
C ARG A 95 6.15 24.69 12.26
N LEU A 96 6.22 23.37 12.33
CA LEU A 96 6.33 22.48 11.17
C LEU A 96 4.99 21.82 10.93
N GLU A 97 4.41 22.03 9.76
CA GLU A 97 3.21 21.32 9.34
C GLU A 97 3.61 20.20 8.38
N VAL A 98 3.18 18.99 8.72
CA VAL A 98 3.43 17.78 7.95
C VAL A 98 2.08 17.22 7.54
N SER A 99 1.81 17.15 6.25
CA SER A 99 0.64 16.47 5.69
C SER A 99 1.05 15.11 5.15
N ILE A 100 0.41 14.03 5.61
CA ILE A 100 0.70 12.66 5.19
C ILE A 100 -0.54 12.08 4.51
N ILE A 101 -0.33 11.49 3.33
CA ILE A 101 -1.32 10.72 2.60
C ILE A 101 -0.85 9.26 2.62
N GLU A 102 -1.69 8.38 3.15
CA GLU A 102 -1.42 6.94 3.21
C GLU A 102 -1.87 6.21 1.94
N TYR A 103 -1.19 5.13 1.61
CA TYR A 103 -1.68 4.12 0.68
C TYR A 103 -2.96 3.45 1.20
N LYS A 104 -3.96 3.31 0.33
CA LYS A 104 -5.18 2.54 0.60
C LYS A 104 -5.06 1.18 -0.10
N PRO A 105 -4.70 0.10 0.61
CA PRO A 105 -4.47 -1.20 -0.02
C PRO A 105 -5.80 -1.84 -0.43
N ILE A 106 -5.85 -2.39 -1.64
CA ILE A 106 -7.02 -3.12 -2.15
C ILE A 106 -6.74 -4.61 -2.36
N ALA A 107 -5.47 -4.98 -2.56
CA ALA A 107 -5.04 -6.35 -2.76
C ALA A 107 -3.61 -6.55 -2.24
N ARG A 108 -3.28 -7.78 -1.88
CA ARG A 108 -1.89 -8.23 -1.70
C ARG A 108 -1.30 -8.52 -3.07
N TRP A 109 -0.08 -8.07 -3.32
CA TRP A 109 0.64 -8.29 -4.57
C TRP A 109 1.78 -9.27 -4.33
N GLY A 110 1.57 -10.53 -4.67
CA GLY A 110 2.46 -11.63 -4.29
C GLY A 110 2.61 -11.76 -2.75
N ALA A 111 3.83 -12.02 -2.29
CA ALA A 111 4.10 -12.30 -0.87
C ALA A 111 4.40 -11.06 -0.02
N VAL A 112 5.13 -10.08 -0.56
CA VAL A 112 5.76 -8.98 0.20
C VAL A 112 5.36 -7.58 -0.26
N ARG A 113 4.44 -7.47 -1.23
CA ARG A 113 3.96 -6.18 -1.76
C ARG A 113 2.44 -6.09 -1.64
N MET A 114 1.92 -4.89 -1.79
CA MET A 114 0.50 -4.58 -1.82
C MET A 114 0.20 -3.71 -3.02
N LEU A 115 -1.03 -3.80 -3.49
CA LEU A 115 -1.58 -2.95 -4.54
C LEU A 115 -2.54 -1.95 -3.91
N ALA A 116 -2.30 -0.67 -4.16
CA ALA A 116 -3.15 0.42 -3.71
C ALA A 116 -4.29 0.70 -4.71
N GLU A 117 -5.32 1.40 -4.23
CA GLU A 117 -6.49 1.80 -5.02
C GLU A 117 -6.14 2.63 -6.26
N ASN A 118 -5.05 3.41 -6.21
CA ASN A 118 -4.52 4.18 -7.35
C ASN A 118 -3.75 3.33 -8.37
N GLY A 119 -3.65 2.01 -8.17
CA GLY A 119 -2.91 1.09 -9.03
C GLY A 119 -1.41 0.99 -8.75
N GLU A 120 -0.90 1.71 -7.75
CA GLU A 120 0.52 1.62 -7.38
C GLU A 120 0.81 0.37 -6.54
N ILE A 121 1.92 -0.29 -6.85
CA ILE A 121 2.44 -1.41 -6.06
C ILE A 121 3.47 -0.85 -5.07
N PHE A 122 3.27 -1.11 -3.78
CA PHE A 122 4.15 -0.66 -2.71
C PHE A 122 4.54 -1.82 -1.77
N PRO A 123 5.65 -1.70 -1.02
CA PRO A 123 6.06 -2.74 -0.06
C PRO A 123 5.01 -2.97 1.02
N ALA A 124 4.73 -4.24 1.33
CA ALA A 124 3.84 -4.58 2.43
C ALA A 124 4.54 -4.30 3.78
N PRO A 125 3.91 -3.53 4.68
CA PRO A 125 4.45 -3.31 6.02
C PRO A 125 4.61 -4.62 6.79
N LYS A 126 5.69 -4.71 7.58
CA LYS A 126 6.01 -5.90 8.36
C LYS A 126 4.90 -6.20 9.39
N GLY A 127 4.49 -7.46 9.45
CA GLY A 127 3.49 -7.94 10.42
C GLY A 127 2.04 -7.57 10.10
N HIS A 128 1.77 -6.90 8.97
CA HIS A 128 0.40 -6.60 8.58
C HIS A 128 -0.26 -7.80 7.88
N VAL A 129 -1.23 -8.43 8.56
CA VAL A 129 -2.06 -9.49 7.99
C VAL A 129 -3.42 -8.89 7.63
N SER A 130 -3.67 -8.66 6.34
CA SER A 130 -4.96 -8.17 5.86
C SER A 130 -5.76 -9.28 5.18
N LYS A 131 -7.09 -9.25 5.34
CA LYS A 131 -8.05 -10.13 4.63
C LYS A 131 -8.28 -9.67 3.18
N LEU A 132 -7.25 -9.13 2.53
CA LEU A 132 -7.34 -8.63 1.15
C LEU A 132 -7.17 -9.79 0.15
N PRO A 133 -7.79 -9.70 -1.03
CA PRO A 133 -7.53 -10.64 -2.11
C PRO A 133 -6.06 -10.59 -2.54
N ILE A 134 -5.56 -11.69 -3.11
CA ILE A 134 -4.20 -11.82 -3.59
C ILE A 134 -4.20 -11.67 -5.12
N PHE A 135 -3.44 -10.73 -5.63
CA PHE A 135 -3.16 -10.56 -7.05
C PHE A 135 -1.73 -11.01 -7.35
N ASP A 136 -1.56 -11.70 -8.47
CA ASP A 136 -0.27 -12.22 -8.91
C ASP A 136 -0.18 -12.18 -10.45
N GLY A 137 0.83 -11.48 -10.96
CA GLY A 137 1.03 -11.29 -12.40
C GLY A 137 2.10 -10.24 -12.68
N PRO A 138 2.27 -9.85 -13.96
CA PRO A 138 3.22 -8.81 -14.34
C PRO A 138 2.85 -7.45 -13.73
N ASP A 139 3.85 -6.73 -13.20
CA ASP A 139 3.64 -5.43 -12.53
C ASP A 139 3.01 -4.38 -13.47
N ASP A 140 3.36 -4.40 -14.76
CA ASP A 140 2.80 -3.50 -15.79
C ASP A 140 1.32 -3.79 -16.11
N ARG A 141 0.79 -4.91 -15.61
CA ARG A 141 -0.58 -5.38 -15.84
C ARG A 141 -1.46 -5.28 -14.60
N ALA A 142 -1.00 -4.64 -13.53
CA ALA A 142 -1.76 -4.51 -12.28
C ALA A 142 -3.18 -3.94 -12.49
N ALA A 143 -3.32 -2.94 -13.37
CA ALA A 143 -4.62 -2.35 -13.71
C ALA A 143 -5.57 -3.36 -14.37
N GLU A 144 -5.05 -4.28 -15.20
CA GLU A 144 -5.87 -5.35 -15.81
C GLU A 144 -6.36 -6.33 -14.74
N LEU A 145 -5.52 -6.72 -13.78
CA LEU A 145 -5.94 -7.58 -12.66
C LEU A 145 -7.02 -6.91 -11.81
N MET A 146 -6.89 -5.60 -11.54
CA MET A 146 -7.90 -4.81 -10.82
C MET A 146 -9.24 -4.80 -11.57
N ALA A 147 -9.21 -4.52 -12.87
CA ALA A 147 -10.41 -4.49 -13.71
C ALA A 147 -11.06 -5.87 -13.80
N PHE A 148 -10.27 -6.93 -13.95
CA PHE A 148 -10.78 -8.29 -14.00
C PHE A 148 -11.40 -8.71 -12.66
N HIS A 149 -10.76 -8.41 -11.52
CA HIS A 149 -11.31 -8.68 -10.20
C HIS A 149 -12.61 -7.92 -9.94
N SER A 150 -12.68 -6.64 -10.29
CA SER A 150 -13.89 -5.83 -10.08
C SER A 150 -15.08 -6.34 -10.88
N GLN A 151 -14.84 -6.89 -12.08
CA GLN A 151 -15.86 -7.53 -12.92
C GLN A 151 -16.24 -8.93 -12.42
N ALA A 152 -15.26 -9.73 -11.97
CA ALA A 152 -15.48 -11.09 -11.48
C ALA A 152 -16.22 -11.12 -10.14
N LYS A 153 -15.88 -10.21 -9.22
CA LYS A 153 -16.40 -10.15 -7.86
C LYS A 153 -17.93 -10.22 -7.77
N PRO A 154 -18.73 -9.37 -8.47
CA PRO A 154 -20.19 -9.42 -8.37
C PRO A 154 -20.77 -10.74 -8.89
N LEU A 155 -20.14 -11.40 -9.88
CA LEU A 155 -20.63 -12.65 -10.45
C LEU A 155 -20.69 -13.78 -9.41
N PHE A 156 -19.74 -13.82 -8.47
CA PHE A 156 -19.67 -14.86 -7.44
C PHE A 156 -20.29 -14.44 -6.11
N LEU A 157 -20.28 -13.15 -5.79
CA LEU A 157 -20.89 -12.65 -4.55
C LEU A 157 -22.39 -12.95 -4.49
N SER A 158 -23.10 -12.93 -5.62
CA SER A 158 -24.51 -13.34 -5.69
C SER A 158 -24.75 -14.80 -5.26
N HIS A 159 -23.70 -15.62 -5.22
CA HIS A 159 -23.72 -17.01 -4.77
C HIS A 159 -23.05 -17.20 -3.39
N GLY A 160 -22.77 -16.10 -2.67
CA GLY A 160 -22.09 -16.15 -1.37
C GLY A 160 -20.60 -16.47 -1.45
N LEU A 161 -20.00 -16.42 -2.64
CA LEU A 161 -18.59 -16.74 -2.88
C LEU A 161 -17.78 -15.46 -3.13
N GLY A 162 -16.67 -15.30 -2.42
CA GLY A 162 -15.73 -14.20 -2.63
C GLY A 162 -14.59 -14.61 -3.55
N VAL A 163 -14.12 -13.70 -4.41
CA VAL A 163 -12.89 -13.90 -5.20
C VAL A 163 -11.68 -13.56 -4.32
N THR A 164 -10.91 -14.57 -3.93
CA THR A 164 -9.79 -14.45 -2.98
C THR A 164 -8.43 -14.36 -3.66
N VAL A 165 -8.27 -14.96 -4.85
CA VAL A 165 -7.04 -14.89 -5.63
C VAL A 165 -7.35 -14.61 -7.09
N VAL A 166 -6.57 -13.73 -7.73
CA VAL A 166 -6.58 -13.49 -9.16
C VAL A 166 -5.15 -13.59 -9.68
N ARG A 167 -4.93 -14.44 -10.68
CA ARG A 167 -3.63 -14.60 -11.31
C ARG A 167 -3.70 -14.31 -12.81
N LEU A 168 -2.69 -13.61 -13.30
CA LEU A 168 -2.43 -13.41 -14.72
C LEU A 168 -1.03 -13.93 -15.02
N SER A 169 -0.93 -14.98 -15.83
CA SER A 169 0.38 -15.47 -16.25
C SER A 169 1.03 -14.52 -17.27
N ALA A 170 2.36 -14.57 -17.39
CA ALA A 170 3.08 -13.81 -18.42
C ALA A 170 2.64 -14.14 -19.87
N ARG A 171 1.96 -15.28 -20.07
CA ARG A 171 1.38 -15.69 -21.36
C ARG A 171 -0.06 -15.21 -21.55
N GLY A 172 -0.62 -14.45 -20.61
CA GLY A 172 -1.96 -13.88 -20.65
C GLY A 172 -3.08 -14.82 -20.18
N SER A 173 -2.76 -15.90 -19.44
CA SER A 173 -3.76 -16.83 -18.93
C SER A 173 -4.30 -16.37 -17.57
N TRP A 174 -5.62 -16.35 -17.44
CA TRP A 174 -6.32 -15.94 -16.23
C TRP A 174 -6.75 -17.12 -15.36
N ASN A 175 -6.47 -17.03 -14.07
CA ASN A 175 -6.92 -17.99 -13.07
C ASN A 175 -7.51 -17.25 -11.86
N LEU A 176 -8.56 -17.82 -11.25
CA LEU A 176 -9.16 -17.30 -10.01
C LEU A 176 -9.23 -18.39 -8.94
N THR A 177 -9.23 -17.97 -7.68
CA THR A 177 -9.61 -18.82 -6.55
C THR A 177 -10.74 -18.16 -5.79
N LEU A 178 -11.75 -18.95 -5.44
CA LEU A 178 -12.90 -18.52 -4.66
C LEU A 178 -12.70 -18.78 -3.15
N SER A 179 -13.56 -18.19 -2.32
CA SER A 179 -13.47 -18.27 -0.86
C SER A 179 -13.70 -19.68 -0.29
N ASP A 180 -14.33 -20.55 -1.08
CA ASP A 180 -14.56 -21.96 -0.74
C ASP A 180 -13.38 -22.88 -1.16
N GLY A 181 -12.35 -22.31 -1.77
CA GLY A 181 -11.18 -22.99 -2.29
C GLY A 181 -11.31 -23.47 -3.73
N THR A 182 -12.43 -23.20 -4.43
CA THR A 182 -12.61 -23.57 -5.84
C THR A 182 -11.60 -22.83 -6.72
N GLU A 183 -10.88 -23.57 -7.56
CA GLU A 183 -9.96 -23.02 -8.57
C GLU A 183 -10.65 -22.91 -9.93
N ILE A 184 -10.59 -21.74 -10.56
CA ILE A 184 -11.17 -21.49 -11.88
C ILE A 184 -10.05 -21.13 -12.85
N GLU A 185 -9.81 -22.00 -13.84
CA GLU A 185 -8.88 -21.72 -14.93
C GLU A 185 -9.66 -21.17 -16.13
N VAL A 186 -9.50 -19.89 -16.44
CA VAL A 186 -10.27 -19.22 -17.49
C VAL A 186 -9.54 -19.22 -18.84
N GLY A 187 -8.20 -19.24 -18.79
CA GLY A 187 -7.35 -19.22 -19.97
C GLY A 187 -7.15 -17.84 -20.57
N ARG A 188 -6.91 -17.83 -21.89
CA ARG A 188 -6.62 -16.63 -22.71
C ARG A 188 -7.80 -16.27 -23.62
N GLY A 189 -7.87 -15.03 -24.10
CA GLY A 189 -8.90 -14.57 -25.04
C GLY A 189 -9.93 -13.68 -24.34
N ASP A 190 -11.19 -14.12 -24.27
CA ASP A 190 -12.28 -13.40 -23.59
C ASP A 190 -12.62 -14.08 -22.23
N PRO A 191 -11.84 -13.79 -21.18
CA PRO A 191 -12.04 -14.42 -19.89
C PRO A 191 -13.33 -13.95 -19.21
N GLN A 192 -13.77 -12.70 -19.46
CA GLN A 192 -15.01 -12.14 -18.91
C GLN A 192 -16.22 -12.94 -19.36
N LEU A 193 -16.37 -13.18 -20.67
CA LEU A 193 -17.51 -13.90 -21.21
C LEU A 193 -17.56 -15.35 -20.71
N ARG A 194 -16.41 -16.03 -20.63
CA ARG A 194 -16.32 -17.39 -20.07
C ARG A 194 -16.72 -17.44 -18.61
N LEU A 195 -16.20 -16.51 -17.81
CA LEU A 195 -16.48 -16.43 -16.39
C LEU A 195 -17.96 -16.15 -16.12
N ALA A 196 -18.56 -15.22 -16.87
CA ALA A 196 -20.00 -14.91 -16.78
C ALA A 196 -20.88 -16.09 -17.21
N ARG A 197 -20.50 -16.84 -18.26
CA ARG A 197 -21.20 -18.07 -18.65
C ARG A 197 -21.14 -19.11 -17.53
N PHE A 198 -19.98 -19.30 -16.92
CA PHE A 198 -19.81 -20.25 -15.81
C PHE A 198 -20.62 -19.85 -14.56
N ALA A 199 -20.55 -18.58 -14.13
CA ALA A 199 -21.28 -18.09 -12.97
C ALA A 199 -22.80 -18.34 -13.07
N ARG A 200 -23.39 -18.16 -14.27
CA ARG A 200 -24.82 -18.44 -14.51
C ARG A 200 -25.19 -19.93 -14.35
N MET A 201 -24.24 -20.83 -14.53
CA MET A 201 -24.46 -22.28 -14.39
C MET A 201 -24.27 -22.77 -12.96
N LEU A 202 -23.61 -21.99 -12.10
CA LEU A 202 -23.24 -22.38 -10.74
C LEU A 202 -24.43 -22.89 -9.90
N PRO A 203 -25.61 -22.23 -9.87
CA PRO A 203 -26.75 -22.71 -9.08
C PRO A 203 -27.23 -24.11 -9.50
N ARG A 204 -27.18 -24.41 -10.81
CA ARG A 204 -27.60 -25.72 -11.34
C ARG A 204 -26.60 -26.82 -10.97
N LEU A 205 -25.32 -26.47 -10.93
CA LEU A 205 -24.25 -27.38 -10.56
C LEU A 205 -24.35 -27.76 -9.08
N GLU A 206 -24.60 -26.78 -8.20
CA GLU A 206 -24.77 -27.00 -6.75
C GLU A 206 -25.99 -27.88 -6.43
N THR A 207 -27.08 -27.79 -7.21
CA THR A 207 -28.24 -28.66 -7.02
C THR A 207 -28.07 -30.08 -7.53
N THR A 208 -27.19 -30.28 -8.53
CA THR A 208 -27.04 -31.58 -9.21
C THR A 208 -25.94 -32.43 -8.60
N GLU A 209 -24.90 -31.79 -8.05
CA GLU A 209 -23.73 -32.48 -7.49
C GLU A 209 -23.61 -32.19 -5.99
N PRO A 210 -23.79 -33.20 -5.12
CA PRO A 210 -23.67 -33.03 -3.67
C PRO A 210 -22.21 -32.88 -3.20
N ARG A 211 -21.24 -33.00 -4.12
CA ARG A 211 -19.80 -32.82 -3.85
C ARG A 211 -19.41 -31.37 -4.01
N ARG A 212 -18.33 -30.95 -3.35
CA ARG A 212 -17.83 -29.59 -3.49
C ARG A 212 -17.06 -29.47 -4.80
N LEU A 213 -17.31 -28.41 -5.55
CA LEU A 213 -16.48 -28.09 -6.70
C LEU A 213 -15.04 -27.82 -6.22
N GLU A 214 -14.07 -28.46 -6.87
CA GLU A 214 -12.65 -28.29 -6.57
C GLU A 214 -12.00 -27.42 -7.64
N ARG A 215 -12.24 -27.76 -8.92
CA ARG A 215 -11.66 -27.06 -10.05
C ARG A 215 -12.64 -26.96 -11.21
N ALA A 216 -12.67 -25.80 -11.87
CA ALA A 216 -13.38 -25.58 -13.13
C ALA A 216 -12.42 -25.06 -14.20
N ASP A 217 -12.26 -25.81 -15.28
CA ASP A 217 -11.49 -25.39 -16.46
C ASP A 217 -12.45 -24.88 -17.55
N LEU A 218 -12.36 -23.58 -17.82
CA LEU A 218 -13.20 -22.86 -18.77
C LEU A 218 -12.51 -22.61 -20.11
N ARG A 219 -11.32 -23.19 -20.35
CA ARG A 219 -10.54 -22.96 -21.58
C ARG A 219 -11.23 -23.49 -22.84
N TYR A 220 -12.21 -24.38 -22.70
CA TYR A 220 -12.97 -24.96 -23.81
C TYR A 220 -14.06 -24.00 -24.33
N THR A 221 -14.19 -23.89 -25.65
CA THR A 221 -15.10 -22.93 -26.31
C THR A 221 -16.58 -23.15 -25.92
N ASN A 222 -16.98 -24.42 -25.88
CA ASN A 222 -18.38 -24.85 -25.80
C ASN A 222 -18.69 -25.65 -24.52
N GLY A 223 -17.82 -25.64 -23.51
CA GLY A 223 -18.04 -26.44 -22.31
C GLY A 223 -17.09 -26.11 -21.17
N PHE A 224 -17.29 -26.79 -20.04
CA PHE A 224 -16.47 -26.68 -18.84
C PHE A 224 -16.05 -28.08 -18.40
N ALA A 225 -14.80 -28.25 -18.00
CA ALA A 225 -14.38 -29.47 -17.31
C ALA A 225 -14.38 -29.19 -15.80
N LEU A 226 -15.12 -30.02 -15.05
CA LEU A 226 -15.31 -29.85 -13.61
C LEU A 226 -14.67 -31.01 -12.86
N THR A 227 -13.91 -30.70 -11.82
CA THR A 227 -13.36 -31.66 -10.87
C THR A 227 -14.02 -31.43 -9.51
N TRP A 228 -14.42 -32.53 -8.87
CA TRP A 228 -15.18 -32.53 -7.64
C TRP A 228 -14.41 -33.21 -6.53
N ARG A 229 -14.53 -32.69 -5.30
CA ARG A 229 -13.98 -33.32 -4.10
C ARG A 229 -15.09 -33.72 -3.12
N PRO A 230 -14.91 -34.82 -2.39
CA PRO A 230 -15.84 -35.19 -1.31
C PRO A 230 -15.97 -34.05 -0.29
N ILE A 231 -17.18 -33.85 0.25
CA ILE A 231 -17.36 -33.00 1.42
C ILE A 231 -16.82 -33.80 2.60
N ALA A 232 -15.72 -33.34 3.20
CA ALA A 232 -15.19 -33.99 4.40
C ALA A 232 -16.25 -33.92 5.52
N PRO A 233 -16.59 -35.05 6.18
CA PRO A 233 -17.45 -35.00 7.35
C PRO A 233 -16.79 -34.15 8.44
N ALA A 234 -17.57 -33.31 9.12
CA ALA A 234 -17.11 -32.58 10.29
C ALA A 234 -16.48 -33.58 11.27
N SER A 235 -15.26 -33.31 11.72
CA SER A 235 -14.58 -34.19 12.68
C SER A 235 -15.48 -34.36 13.91
N PRO A 236 -15.81 -35.59 14.35
CA PRO A 236 -16.59 -35.78 15.56
C PRO A 236 -15.83 -35.16 16.75
N PRO A 237 -16.53 -34.53 17.71
CA PRO A 237 -15.90 -33.95 18.88
C PRO A 237 -15.11 -35.05 19.61
N VAL A 238 -13.82 -34.77 19.86
CA VAL A 238 -12.96 -35.65 20.66
C VAL A 238 -13.61 -35.78 22.05
N PRO A 239 -14.04 -36.99 22.48
CA PRO A 239 -14.56 -37.15 23.82
C PRO A 239 -13.46 -36.81 24.83
N ALA A 240 -13.77 -35.91 25.76
CA ALA A 240 -12.90 -35.54 26.85
C ALA A 240 -12.47 -36.81 27.60
N SER A 241 -11.18 -37.13 27.54
CA SER A 241 -10.60 -38.20 28.34
C SER A 241 -10.83 -37.87 29.81
N GLN A 242 -11.72 -38.64 30.45
CA GLN A 242 -11.86 -38.65 31.89
C GLN A 242 -10.53 -39.15 32.47
N ALA A 243 -9.77 -38.23 33.06
CA ALA A 243 -8.67 -38.57 33.95
C ALA A 243 -9.24 -39.37 35.12
N LYS A 244 -8.98 -40.68 35.13
CA LYS A 244 -9.20 -41.54 36.28
C LYS A 244 -8.13 -41.21 37.34
N SER A 245 -8.67 -40.92 38.54
CA SER A 245 -8.21 -41.17 39.90
C SER A 245 -6.73 -41.42 40.16
#